data_AF-A0A963PID8-F1
#
_entry.id   AF-A0A963PID8-F1
#
_cell.length_a   1.000
_cell.length_b   1.000
_cell.length_c   1.000
_cell.angle_alpha   90.00
_cell.angle_beta   90.00
_cell.angle_gamma   90.00
#
_symmetry.space_group_name_H-M   'P 1'
#
loop_
_entity.id
_entity.type
_entity.pdbx_description
1 polymer ?
#
loop_
_entity_poly.entity_id
_entity_poly.type
_entity_poly.pdbx_seq_one_letter_code
_entity_poly.pdbx_strand_id
1 'polypeptide(L)'
;MGTYTYPRFPYRGPADLMAGTPRRKPLIVIGAGPVGLAAAIDARLHGLEVLLFDEEDSVSFGSRAVCYAKRALEILDRLGVGDPIVDKG
;
A
#
# COMPACT_ATOMS: atom_id res chain seq x y z
N MET A 1 -24.90 10.30 12.87
CA MET A 1 -24.13 10.99 11.82
C MET A 1 -22.67 10.75 12.14
N GLY A 2 -21.94 9.99 11.31
CA GLY A 2 -20.56 9.59 11.63
C GLY A 2 -19.65 10.80 11.76
N THR A 3 -18.82 10.84 12.79
CA THR A 3 -17.94 11.98 13.13
C THR A 3 -16.80 12.19 12.13
N TYR A 4 -16.64 11.29 11.15
CA TYR A 4 -15.58 11.31 10.16
C TYR A 4 -16.07 10.82 8.79
N THR A 5 -15.62 11.48 7.73
CA THR A 5 -15.87 11.10 6.34
C THR A 5 -14.59 10.55 5.73
N TYR A 6 -14.62 9.28 5.35
CA TYR A 6 -13.49 8.63 4.71
C TYR A 6 -13.25 9.20 3.30
N PRO A 7 -12.00 9.50 2.91
CA PRO A 7 -11.70 9.90 1.55
C PRO A 7 -11.96 8.72 0.61
N ARG A 8 -12.59 8.99 -0.54
CA ARG A 8 -12.76 8.02 -1.62
C ARG A 8 -11.82 8.33 -2.77
N PHE A 9 -11.20 7.29 -3.29
CA PHE A 9 -10.29 7.34 -4.41
C PHE A 9 -10.92 6.62 -5.60
N PRO A 10 -11.10 7.29 -6.75
CA PRO A 10 -11.67 6.64 -7.92
C PRO A 10 -10.76 5.51 -8.37
N TYR A 11 -11.37 4.36 -8.67
CA TYR A 11 -10.65 3.21 -9.20
C TYR A 11 -9.91 3.58 -10.50
N ARG A 12 -8.61 3.28 -10.54
CA ARG A 12 -7.78 3.41 -11.74
C ARG A 12 -7.11 2.08 -12.04
N GLY A 13 -7.75 1.29 -12.90
CA GLY A 13 -7.20 0.03 -13.39
C GLY A 13 -6.03 0.21 -14.36
N PRO A 14 -5.12 -0.78 -14.48
CA PRO A 14 -4.12 -0.83 -15.54
C PRO A 14 -4.77 -0.83 -16.93
N ALA A 15 -4.25 -0.04 -17.87
CA ALA A 15 -4.85 0.09 -19.20
C ALA A 15 -4.98 -1.25 -19.94
N ASP A 16 -4.01 -2.15 -19.78
CA ASP A 16 -4.05 -3.47 -20.40
C ASP A 16 -5.13 -4.39 -19.80
N LEU A 17 -5.43 -4.25 -18.51
CA LEU A 17 -6.54 -4.95 -17.87
C LEU A 17 -7.90 -4.39 -18.34
N MET A 18 -7.98 -3.08 -18.59
CA MET A 18 -9.21 -2.42 -19.04
C MET A 18 -9.49 -2.63 -20.54
N ALA A 19 -8.47 -2.94 -21.34
CA ALA A 19 -8.57 -3.03 -22.80
C ALA A 19 -8.91 -4.43 -23.34
N GLY A 20 -8.90 -5.48 -22.50
CA GLY A 20 -9.19 -6.84 -22.94
C GLY A 20 -8.51 -7.91 -22.10
N THR A 21 -7.89 -8.90 -22.75
CA THR A 21 -7.25 -10.03 -22.07
C THR A 21 -6.12 -9.55 -21.16
N PRO A 22 -6.15 -9.88 -19.84
CA PRO A 22 -5.11 -9.48 -18.91
C PRO A 22 -3.73 -9.99 -19.35
N ARG A 23 -2.73 -9.11 -19.37
CA ARG A 23 -1.34 -9.54 -19.60
C ARG A 23 -0.73 -10.05 -18.31
N ARG A 24 0.20 -11.01 -18.43
CA ARG A 24 1.01 -11.44 -17.29
C ARG A 24 1.83 -10.26 -16.76
N LYS A 25 1.81 -10.09 -15.44
CA LYS A 25 2.66 -9.14 -14.72
C LYS A 25 3.77 -9.90 -13.99
N PRO A 26 4.96 -9.31 -13.80
CA PRO A 26 6.06 -9.95 -13.08
C PRO A 26 5.71 -10.25 -11.61
N LEU A 27 5.01 -9.32 -10.95
CA LEU A 27 4.52 -9.46 -9.58
C LEU A 27 3.16 -8.77 -9.43
N ILE A 28 2.24 -9.46 -8.74
CA ILE A 28 0.96 -8.91 -8.32
C ILE A 28 0.86 -9.05 -6.80
N VAL A 29 0.55 -7.96 -6.11
CA VAL A 29 0.27 -7.92 -4.67
C VAL A 29 -1.21 -7.65 -4.47
N ILE A 30 -1.88 -8.48 -3.65
CA ILE A 30 -3.30 -8.31 -3.31
C ILE A 30 -3.40 -7.89 -1.84
N GLY A 31 -3.98 -6.72 -1.61
CA GLY A 31 -4.11 -6.04 -0.32
C GLY A 31 -3.09 -4.91 -0.14
N ALA A 32 -3.58 -3.68 0.03
CA ALA A 32 -2.86 -2.46 0.40
C ALA A 32 -2.81 -2.25 1.93
N GLY A 33 -2.88 -3.32 2.72
CA GLY A 33 -2.51 -3.26 4.13
C GLY A 33 -1.01 -2.99 4.33
N PRO A 34 -0.54 -2.76 5.58
CA PRO A 34 0.85 -2.44 5.85
C PRO A 34 1.86 -3.43 5.25
N VAL A 35 1.55 -4.73 5.32
CA VAL A 35 2.42 -5.79 4.78
C VAL A 35 2.47 -5.75 3.25
N GLY A 36 1.32 -5.59 2.58
CA GLY A 36 1.25 -5.57 1.12
C GLY A 36 1.90 -4.33 0.53
N LEU A 37 1.70 -3.16 1.14
CA LEU A 37 2.41 -1.93 0.77
C LEU A 37 3.92 -2.07 0.99
N ALA A 38 4.36 -2.61 2.13
CA ALA A 38 5.78 -2.84 2.38
C ALA A 38 6.41 -3.78 1.34
N ALA A 39 5.73 -4.89 1.00
CA ALA A 39 6.18 -5.82 -0.02
C ALA A 39 6.25 -5.18 -1.43
N ALA A 40 5.26 -4.37 -1.78
CA ALA A 40 5.25 -3.67 -3.08
C ALA A 40 6.38 -2.64 -3.18
N ILE A 41 6.64 -1.86 -2.12
CA ILE A 41 7.75 -0.91 -2.09
C ILE A 41 9.08 -1.65 -2.18
N ASP A 42 9.28 -2.71 -1.38
CA ASP A 42 10.52 -3.50 -1.37
C ASP A 42 10.78 -4.12 -2.75
N ALA A 43 9.76 -4.71 -3.40
CA ALA A 43 9.89 -5.24 -4.76
C ALA A 43 10.29 -4.15 -5.76
N ARG A 44 9.69 -2.96 -5.67
CA ARG A 44 10.00 -1.85 -6.56
C ARG A 44 11.42 -1.30 -6.37
N LEU A 45 11.92 -1.27 -5.12
CA LEU A 45 13.30 -0.91 -4.80
C LEU A 45 14.32 -1.90 -5.37
N HIS A 46 13.94 -3.18 -5.50
CA HIS A 46 14.74 -4.20 -6.19
C HIS A 46 14.55 -4.24 -7.72
N GLY A 47 13.85 -3.26 -8.29
CA GLY A 47 13.67 -3.13 -9.74
C GLY A 47 12.58 -4.02 -10.34
N LEU A 48 11.73 -4.67 -9.53
CA LEU A 48 10.60 -5.43 -10.02
C LEU A 48 9.39 -4.53 -10.29
N GLU A 49 8.77 -4.70 -11.46
CA GLU A 49 7.47 -4.10 -11.74
C GLU A 49 6.40 -4.81 -10.92
N VAL A 50 5.72 -4.04 -10.06
CA VAL A 50 4.67 -4.53 -9.18
C VAL A 50 3.34 -3.87 -9.52
N LEU A 51 2.31 -4.70 -9.62
CA LEU A 51 0.92 -4.26 -9.64
C LEU A 51 0.28 -4.60 -8.29
N LEU A 52 -0.21 -3.59 -7.58
CA LEU A 52 -0.91 -3.76 -6.31
C LEU A 52 -2.40 -3.51 -6.49
N PHE A 53 -3.23 -4.38 -5.93
CA PHE A 53 -4.68 -4.21 -5.84
C PHE A 53 -5.14 -4.15 -4.39
N ASP A 54 -6.17 -3.36 -4.13
CA ASP A 54 -6.99 -3.44 -2.92
C ASP A 54 -8.46 -3.41 -3.35
N GLU A 55 -9.32 -4.01 -2.55
CA GLU A 55 -10.77 -4.01 -2.74
C GLU A 55 -11.39 -2.69 -2.31
N GLU A 56 -10.81 -2.04 -1.29
CA GLU A 56 -11.33 -0.81 -0.69
C GLU A 56 -10.92 0.42 -1.52
N ASP A 57 -11.88 1.32 -1.76
CA ASP A 57 -11.66 2.58 -2.48
C ASP A 57 -11.29 3.73 -1.54
N SER A 58 -10.89 3.40 -0.31
CA SER A 58 -10.72 4.30 0.81
C SER A 58 -9.56 3.85 1.69
N VAL A 59 -9.04 4.77 2.51
CA VAL A 59 -8.06 4.45 3.55
C VAL A 59 -8.70 4.60 4.92
N SER A 60 -8.35 3.70 5.85
CA SER A 60 -8.80 3.84 7.23
C SER A 60 -8.26 5.14 7.85
N PHE A 61 -9.06 5.72 8.74
CA PHE A 61 -8.75 6.91 9.52
C PHE A 61 -8.72 6.52 10.99
N GLY A 62 -7.72 7.04 11.70
CA GLY A 62 -7.35 6.55 13.01
C GLY A 62 -6.47 5.30 12.93
N SER A 63 -5.69 5.07 13.98
CA SER A 63 -4.76 3.95 13.99
C SER A 63 -5.48 2.64 14.22
N ARG A 64 -5.23 1.65 13.35
CA ARG A 64 -5.49 0.22 13.62
C ARG A 64 -4.23 -0.54 14.00
N ALA A 65 -3.09 0.13 14.05
CA ALA A 65 -1.81 -0.41 14.49
C ALA A 65 -1.42 0.26 15.81
N VAL A 66 -1.45 -0.48 16.91
CA VAL A 66 -1.27 0.12 18.25
C VAL A 66 0.21 0.42 18.55
N CYS A 67 1.13 -0.39 18.03
CA CYS A 67 2.56 -0.24 18.30
C CYS A 67 3.40 -0.80 17.15
N TYR A 68 4.46 -0.09 16.78
CA TYR A 68 5.51 -0.59 15.92
C TYR A 68 6.70 -1.07 16.75
N ALA A 69 7.08 -2.33 16.60
CA ALA A 69 8.32 -2.84 17.17
C ALA A 69 9.52 -2.16 16.50
N LYS A 70 10.66 -2.06 17.21
CA LYS A 70 11.92 -1.50 16.69
C LYS A 70 12.28 -2.04 15.30
N ARG A 71 12.22 -3.37 15.11
CA ARG A 71 12.51 -4.01 13.82
C ARG A 71 11.57 -3.56 12.70
N ALA A 72 10.30 -3.30 13.00
CA ALA A 72 9.36 -2.81 11.99
C ALA A 72 9.73 -1.38 11.55
N LEU A 73 10.14 -0.52 12.49
CA LEU A 73 10.62 0.82 12.17
C LEU A 73 11.91 0.78 11.33
N GLU A 74 12.87 -0.09 11.66
CA GLU A 74 14.09 -0.29 10.85
C GLU A 74 13.77 -0.75 9.42
N ILE A 75 12.74 -1.60 9.26
CA ILE A 75 12.27 -2.02 7.94
C ILE A 75 11.65 -0.84 7.19
N LEU A 76 10.76 -0.08 7.82
CA LEU A 76 10.09 1.06 7.20
C LEU A 76 11.07 2.17 6.81
N ASP A 77 12.11 2.38 7.62
CA ASP A 77 13.24 3.27 7.32
C ASP A 77 13.99 2.81 6.05
N ARG A 78 14.36 1.53 5.97
CA ARG A 78 14.96 0.95 4.76
C ARG A 78 14.07 1.09 3.51
N LEU A 79 12.75 1.10 3.69
CA LEU A 79 11.77 1.32 2.61
C LEU A 79 11.58 2.81 2.25
N GLY A 80 12.28 3.73 2.92
CA GLY A 80 12.23 5.17 2.64
C GLY A 80 10.99 5.87 3.22
N VAL A 81 10.27 5.21 4.13
CA VAL A 81 9.07 5.75 4.79
C VAL A 81 9.21 5.80 6.31
N GLY A 82 10.43 5.68 6.84
CA GLY A 82 10.72 5.71 8.27
C GLY A 82 10.29 7.02 8.94
N ASP A 83 10.91 8.14 8.54
CA ASP A 83 10.64 9.45 9.15
C ASP A 83 9.15 9.83 9.12
N PRO A 84 8.41 9.73 7.99
CA PRO A 84 6.99 10.08 7.96
C PRO A 84 6.09 9.19 8.82
N ILE A 85 6.52 7.95 9.12
CA ILE A 85 5.79 7.06 10.03
C ILE A 85 6.07 7.44 11.48
N VAL A 86 7.33 7.73 11.83
CA VAL A 86 7.72 8.18 13.18
C VAL A 86 7.04 9.50 13.54
N ASP A 87 6.99 10.45 12.61
CA ASP A 87 6.36 11.76 12.81
C ASP A 87 4.85 11.66 13.11
N LYS A 88 4.20 10.55 12.71
CA LYS A 88 2.77 10.31 12.97
C LYS A 88 2.47 9.75 14.37
N GLY A 89 3.46 9.17 15.05
CA GLY A 89 3.30 8.48 16.34
C GLY A 89 3.00 6.99 16.19
#